data_AF-A0A327KFQ6-F1
#
_entry.id   AF-A0A327KFQ6-F1
#
_cell.length_a   1.000
_cell.length_b   1.000
_cell.length_c   1.000
_cell.angle_alpha   90.00
_cell.angle_beta   90.00
_cell.angle_gamma   90.00
#
_symmetry.space_group_name_H-M   'P 1'
#
loop_
_entity.id
_entity.type
_entity.pdbx_description
1 polymer ?
#
loop_
_entity_poly.entity_id
_entity_poly.type
_entity_poly.pdbx_seq_one_letter_code
_entity_poly.pdbx_strand_id
1 'polypeptide(L)'
;MIAIGVVAVGVAVPDVVGLGGGTAAAQSGGYYTPPATYERDVARARRAAGAPTRLEVTPRRPLVRVCEDWLDIENRPSGTVIVPKMRCRWGYR
;
A
#
# COMPACT_ATOMS: atom_id res chain seq x y z
N MET A 1 -24.87 -3.97 23.17
CA MET A 1 -24.20 -2.72 23.58
C MET A 1 -22.79 -3.07 24.01
N ILE A 2 -21.77 -2.73 23.21
CA ILE A 2 -20.37 -3.01 23.52
C ILE A 2 -19.66 -1.66 23.59
N ALA A 3 -19.21 -1.30 24.79
CA ALA A 3 -18.51 -0.07 25.10
C ALA A 3 -17.06 -0.17 24.60
N ILE A 4 -16.63 0.81 23.80
CA ILE A 4 -15.24 0.95 23.37
C ILE A 4 -14.59 1.95 24.33
N GLY A 5 -13.75 1.44 25.23
CA GLY A 5 -12.94 2.25 26.15
C GLY A 5 -11.79 2.92 25.40
N VAL A 6 -11.68 4.24 25.55
CA VAL A 6 -10.56 5.03 25.03
C VAL A 6 -9.45 5.04 26.07
N VAL A 7 -8.28 4.49 25.76
CA VAL A 7 -7.09 4.61 26.60
C VAL A 7 -6.20 5.71 26.02
N ALA A 8 -6.23 6.88 26.67
CA ALA A 8 -5.29 7.96 26.41
C ALA A 8 -4.00 7.68 27.18
N VAL A 9 -2.88 7.53 26.46
CA VAL A 9 -1.55 7.45 27.06
C VAL A 9 -0.92 8.83 26.95
N GLY A 10 -0.99 9.60 28.04
CA GLY A 10 -0.20 10.81 28.22
C GLY A 10 1.23 10.45 28.60
N VAL A 11 2.21 11.05 27.94
CA VAL A 11 3.62 10.97 28.36
C VAL A 11 4.06 12.36 28.78
N ALA A 12 4.52 12.43 30.02
CA ALA A 12 4.96 13.61 30.73
C ALA A 12 6.32 14.13 30.22
N VAL A 13 6.45 15.45 30.23
CA VAL A 13 7.69 16.21 30.05
C VAL A 13 8.50 16.15 31.35
N PRO A 14 9.83 15.95 31.29
CA PRO A 14 10.71 16.52 32.29
C PRO A 14 11.51 17.68 31.69
N ASP A 15 11.27 18.87 32.23
CA ASP A 15 12.14 20.04 32.11
C ASP A 15 13.54 19.70 32.61
N VAL A 16 14.55 19.90 31.76
CA VAL A 16 15.96 19.88 32.17
C VAL A 16 16.49 21.30 32.03
N VAL A 17 16.39 22.06 33.12
CA VAL A 17 17.13 23.32 33.30
C VAL A 17 18.59 22.95 33.59
N GLY A 18 19.40 22.94 32.53
CA GLY A 18 20.86 22.82 32.62
C GLY A 18 21.52 24.14 32.23
N LEU A 19 21.65 25.06 33.18
CA LEU A 19 22.58 26.18 33.11
C LEU A 19 24.00 25.63 33.21
N GLY A 20 24.63 25.40 32.06
CA GLY A 20 26.03 25.04 31.93
C GLY A 20 26.69 25.92 30.88
N GLY A 21 27.42 26.94 31.32
CA GLY A 21 28.27 27.74 30.46
C GLY A 21 29.32 26.85 29.79
N GLY A 22 29.24 26.75 28.47
CA GLY A 22 30.26 26.19 27.61
C GLY A 22 30.67 27.26 26.63
N THR A 23 31.91 27.71 26.72
CA THR A 23 32.57 28.66 25.82
C THR A 23 32.30 28.32 24.35
N ALA A 24 31.94 29.34 23.58
CA ALA A 24 31.86 29.26 22.12
C ALA A 24 33.22 28.84 21.56
N ALA A 25 33.36 27.57 21.22
CA ALA A 25 34.38 27.15 20.27
C ALA A 25 33.89 27.61 18.90
N ALA A 26 34.34 28.79 18.46
CA ALA A 26 34.33 29.15 17.06
C ALA A 26 35.23 28.15 16.33
N GLN A 27 34.65 27.01 15.93
CA GLN A 27 35.29 26.12 14.99
C GLN A 27 35.26 26.85 13.65
N SER A 28 36.40 27.40 13.23
CA SER A 28 36.62 27.77 11.84
C SER A 28 36.62 26.47 11.03
N GLY A 29 35.43 25.96 10.74
CA GLY A 29 35.24 24.89 9.79
C GLY A 29 35.70 25.42 8.44
N GLY A 30 36.83 24.92 7.95
CA GLY A 30 37.25 25.18 6.58
C GLY A 30 36.08 24.83 5.67
N TYR A 31 35.58 25.81 4.93
CA TYR A 31 34.51 25.60 3.98
C TYR A 31 34.99 24.59 2.94
N TYR A 32 34.64 23.33 3.14
CA TYR A 32 34.67 22.34 2.09
C TYR A 32 33.56 22.74 1.13
N THR A 33 33.91 23.50 0.10
CA THR A 33 32.99 23.81 -1.00
C THR A 33 33.01 22.59 -1.92
N PRO A 34 31.96 21.74 -1.90
CA PRO A 34 31.92 20.62 -2.81
C PRO A 34 31.91 21.14 -4.26
N PRO A 35 32.52 20.42 -5.21
CA PRO A 35 32.48 20.82 -6.61
C PRO A 35 31.03 20.93 -7.07
N ALA A 36 30.71 21.86 -7.98
CA ALA A 36 29.35 22.10 -8.48
C ALA A 36 28.66 20.84 -9.07
N THR A 37 29.43 19.79 -9.37
CA THR A 37 28.94 18.48 -9.77
C THR A 37 28.26 17.71 -8.63
N TYR A 38 28.74 17.87 -7.39
CA TYR A 38 28.20 17.20 -6.21
C TYR A 38 26.72 17.50 -5.99
N GLU A 39 26.31 18.76 -6.11
CA GLU A 39 24.89 19.12 -5.95
C GLU A 39 24.01 18.54 -7.07
N ARG A 40 24.52 18.49 -8.31
CA ARG A 40 23.83 17.86 -9.42
C ARG A 40 23.70 16.36 -9.22
N ASP A 41 24.74 15.72 -8.70
CA ASP A 41 24.77 14.28 -8.45
C ASP A 41 23.84 13.90 -7.30
N VAL A 42 23.83 14.68 -6.21
CA VAL A 42 22.89 14.51 -5.09
C VAL A 42 21.44 14.74 -5.54
N ALA A 43 21.18 15.77 -6.36
CA ALA A 43 19.85 16.02 -6.91
C ALA A 43 19.40 14.91 -7.88
N ARG A 44 20.31 14.36 -8.68
CA ARG A 44 20.05 13.22 -9.57
C ARG A 44 19.79 11.95 -8.77
N ALA A 45 20.57 11.69 -7.72
CA ALA A 45 20.38 10.57 -6.81
C ALA A 45 19.02 10.64 -6.10
N ARG A 46 18.61 11.84 -5.63
CA ARG A 46 17.27 12.05 -5.04
C ARG A 46 16.12 11.83 -6.02
N ARG A 47 16.27 12.25 -7.28
CA ARG A 47 15.26 11.98 -8.33
C ARG A 47 15.21 10.51 -8.73
N ALA A 48 16.36 9.84 -8.77
CA ALA A 48 16.45 8.40 -9.04
C ALA A 48 15.90 7.56 -7.87
N ALA A 49 15.96 8.08 -6.65
CA ALA A 49 15.36 7.48 -5.45
C ALA A 49 13.84 7.75 -5.32
N GLY A 50 13.18 8.19 -6.39
CA GLY A 50 11.74 8.42 -6.40
C GLY A 50 10.96 7.13 -6.13
N ALA A 51 9.96 7.24 -5.26
CA ALA A 51 9.01 6.16 -5.00
C ALA A 51 8.42 5.62 -6.32
N PRO A 52 8.11 4.32 -6.41
CA PRO A 52 7.58 3.74 -7.64
C PRO A 52 6.33 4.50 -8.08
N THR A 53 6.36 5.02 -9.31
CA THR A 53 5.23 5.74 -9.93
C THR A 53 4.09 4.81 -10.33
N ARG A 54 4.29 3.50 -10.18
CA ARG A 54 3.32 2.46 -10.54
C ARG A 54 2.90 1.71 -9.30
N LEU A 55 1.62 1.86 -8.96
CA LEU A 55 0.95 1.02 -7.98
C LEU A 55 0.58 -0.32 -8.63
N GLU A 56 1.22 -1.42 -8.20
CA GLU A 56 0.80 -2.76 -8.58
C GLU A 56 -0.32 -3.23 -7.65
N VAL A 57 -1.53 -3.33 -8.19
CA VAL A 57 -2.69 -3.83 -7.46
C VAL A 57 -2.80 -5.33 -7.69
N THR A 58 -2.29 -6.13 -6.75
CA THR A 58 -2.51 -7.58 -6.74
C THR A 58 -3.73 -7.90 -5.88
N PRO A 59 -4.88 -8.28 -6.47
CA PRO A 59 -6.06 -8.62 -5.70
C PRO A 59 -5.80 -9.91 -4.91
N ARG A 60 -6.07 -9.88 -3.60
CA ARG A 60 -5.91 -11.05 -2.71
C ARG A 60 -6.83 -12.22 -3.08
N ARG A 61 -7.96 -11.93 -3.73
CA ARG A 61 -8.93 -12.92 -4.23
C ARG A 61 -9.42 -12.46 -5.60
N PRO A 62 -9.04 -13.14 -6.70
CA PRO A 62 -9.51 -12.76 -8.02
C PRO A 62 -11.01 -12.99 -8.12
N LEU A 63 -11.72 -12.01 -8.69
CA LEU A 63 -13.11 -12.20 -9.08
C LEU A 63 -13.11 -13.01 -10.37
N VAL A 64 -13.62 -14.23 -10.35
CA VAL A 64 -13.67 -15.12 -11.51
C VAL A 64 -15.11 -15.38 -11.94
N ARG A 65 -15.28 -15.76 -13.21
CA ARG A 65 -16.55 -16.31 -13.69
C ARG A 65 -16.68 -17.74 -13.18
N VAL A 66 -17.64 -17.96 -12.30
CA VAL A 66 -18.03 -19.29 -11.80
C VAL A 66 -19.25 -19.73 -12.59
N CYS A 67 -19.18 -20.90 -13.22
CA CYS A 67 -20.27 -21.46 -14.00
C CYS A 67 -20.71 -22.80 -13.41
N GLU A 68 -22.03 -22.99 -13.34
CA GLU A 68 -22.70 -24.21 -12.93
C GLU A 68 -23.45 -24.73 -14.16
N ASP A 69 -23.21 -25.98 -14.54
CA ASP A 69 -23.84 -26.66 -15.67
C ASP A 69 -24.79 -27.76 -15.19
N TRP A 70 -25.81 -28.02 -15.99
CA TRP A 70 -26.74 -29.12 -15.75
C TRP A 70 -27.39 -29.58 -17.05
N LEU A 71 -27.92 -30.79 -17.03
CA LEU A 71 -28.71 -31.34 -18.13
C LEU A 71 -30.19 -31.18 -17.80
N ASP A 72 -30.94 -30.64 -18.76
CA ASP A 72 -32.38 -30.44 -18.65
C ASP A 72 -33.11 -31.29 -19.68
N ILE A 73 -34.35 -31.66 -19.40
CA ILE A 73 -35.16 -32.50 -20.29
C ILE A 73 -36.25 -31.64 -20.92
N GLU A 74 -36.16 -31.45 -22.23
CA GLU A 74 -37.15 -30.68 -22.99
C GLU A 74 -38.01 -31.60 -23.86
N ASN A 75 -39.33 -31.45 -23.77
CA ASN A 75 -40.28 -32.15 -24.64
C ASN A 75 -40.54 -31.31 -25.89
N ARG A 76 -40.08 -31.81 -27.04
CA ARG A 76 -40.31 -31.21 -28.36
C ARG A 76 -41.28 -32.07 -29.17
N PRO A 77 -41.92 -31.53 -30.23
CA PRO A 77 -42.80 -32.35 -31.09
C PRO A 77 -42.11 -33.56 -31.72
N SER A 78 -40.79 -33.53 -31.87
CA SER A 78 -39.97 -34.64 -32.36
C SER A 78 -39.55 -35.65 -31.29
N GLY A 79 -39.92 -35.43 -30.03
CA GLY A 79 -39.57 -36.28 -28.89
C GLY A 79 -38.89 -35.53 -27.75
N THR A 80 -38.55 -36.29 -26.72
CA THR A 80 -37.84 -35.80 -25.54
C THR A 80 -36.35 -35.70 -25.82
N VAL A 81 -35.75 -34.54 -25.53
CA VAL A 81 -34.33 -34.26 -25.78
C VAL A 81 -33.66 -33.78 -24.49
N ILE A 82 -32.45 -34.28 -24.24
CA ILE A 82 -31.59 -33.80 -23.16
C ILE A 82 -30.81 -32.58 -23.66
N VAL A 83 -30.99 -31.43 -23.02
CA VAL A 83 -30.41 -30.15 -23.40
C VAL A 83 -29.43 -29.68 -22.32
N PRO A 84 -28.17 -29.37 -22.68
CA PRO A 84 -27.24 -28.77 -21.73
C PRO A 84 -27.63 -27.33 -21.41
N LYS A 85 -27.61 -26.99 -20.13
CA LYS A 85 -27.85 -25.65 -19.60
C LYS A 85 -26.65 -25.20 -18.77
N MET A 86 -26.47 -23.89 -18.67
CA MET A 86 -25.37 -23.30 -17.91
C MET A 86 -25.79 -21.96 -17.31
N ARG A 87 -25.38 -21.71 -16.07
CA ARG A 87 -25.52 -20.42 -15.40
C ARG A 87 -24.19 -19.96 -14.86
N CYS A 88 -23.82 -18.72 -15.16
CA CYS A 88 -22.57 -18.14 -14.73
C CYS A 88 -22.77 -16.89 -13.88
N ARG A 89 -22.01 -16.78 -12.80
CA ARG A 89 -21.98 -15.63 -11.88
C ARG A 89 -20.56 -15.20 -11.59
N TRP A 90 -20.39 -13.98 -11.10
CA TRP A 90 -19.12 -13.55 -10.55
C TRP A 90 -18.98 -14.09 -9.13
N GLY A 91 -17.80 -14.62 -8.80
CA GLY A 91 -17.50 -15.14 -7.48
C GLY A 91 -16.00 -15.06 -7.18
N TYR A 92 -15.65 -15.17 -5.91
CA TYR A 92 -14.27 -15.35 -5.50
C TYR A 92 -13.92 -16.83 -5.54
N ARG A 93 -12.68 -17.15 -5.95
CA ARG A 93 -12.12 -18.49 -5.91
C ARG A 93 -10.85 -18.51 -5.09
#